data_AF-A0A922ZHB4-F1
#
_entry.id   AF-A0A922ZHB4-F1
#
_cell.length_a   1.000
_cell.length_b   1.000
_cell.length_c   1.000
_cell.angle_alpha   90.00
_cell.angle_beta   90.00
_cell.angle_gamma   90.00
#
_symmetry.space_group_name_H-M   'P 1'
#
loop_
_entity.id
_entity.type
_entity.pdbx_description
1 polymer ?
#
loop_
_entity_poly.entity_id
_entity_poly.type
_entity_poly.pdbx_seq_one_letter_code
_entity_poly.pdbx_strand_id
1 'polypeptide(L)' 'MNEEQKQSAQPVIGEFKGKPTLRIPIVDDPSPDTSWHWFTFGKSKAKAIVKFYDAIKKFAEE' A
#
# COMPACT_ATOMS: atom_id res chain seq x y z
N MET A 1 15.63 25.14 8.49
CA MET A 1 14.78 24.73 7.36
C MET A 1 14.92 23.23 7.28
N ASN A 2 13.98 22.49 7.88
CA ASN A 2 14.03 21.04 7.84
C ASN A 2 13.56 20.59 6.46
N GLU A 3 14.44 19.88 5.76
CA GLU A 3 14.13 19.20 4.52
C GLU A 3 13.08 18.12 4.83
N GLU A 4 11.81 18.45 4.62
CA GLU A 4 10.75 17.44 4.42
C GLU A 4 11.12 16.65 3.17
N GLN A 5 11.95 15.62 3.36
CA GLN A 5 12.01 14.51 2.45
C GLN A 5 10.58 14.02 2.28
N LYS A 6 9.94 14.36 1.15
CA LYS A 6 8.77 13.68 0.63
C LYS A 6 9.15 12.21 0.51
N GLN A 7 9.02 11.46 1.61
CA GLN A 7 9.10 10.02 1.59
C GLN A 7 7.90 9.57 0.78
N SER A 8 8.14 9.32 -0.51
CA SER A 8 7.19 8.63 -1.38
C SER A 8 6.57 7.48 -0.59
N ALA A 9 5.25 7.39 -0.58
CA ALA A 9 4.53 6.47 0.26
C ALA A 9 4.81 5.03 -0.26
N GLN A 10 5.77 4.33 0.35
CA GLN A 10 6.21 3.00 -0.07
C GLN A 10 5.39 1.89 0.60
N PRO A 11 5.22 0.72 -0.05
CA PRO A 11 4.67 -0.46 0.61
C PRO A 11 5.52 -0.89 1.82
N VAL A 12 4.86 -1.25 2.93
CA VAL A 12 5.51 -1.70 4.16
C VAL A 12 5.11 -3.12 4.48
N ILE A 13 6.09 -4.02 4.62
CA ILE A 13 5.89 -5.37 5.15
C ILE A 13 5.85 -5.28 6.68
N GLY A 14 4.89 -5.97 7.30
CA GLY A 14 4.75 -6.05 8.74
C GLY A 14 4.16 -7.38 9.18
N GLU A 15 3.73 -7.43 10.44
CA GLU A 15 3.15 -8.62 11.03
C GLU A 15 1.88 -8.27 11.81
N PHE A 16 0.86 -9.13 11.71
CA PHE A 16 -0.34 -9.05 12.53
C PHE A 16 -0.68 -10.44 13.07
N LYS A 17 -0.67 -10.58 14.41
CA LYS A 17 -0.94 -11.84 15.12
C LYS A 17 -0.08 -13.01 14.61
N GLY A 18 1.23 -12.82 14.46
CA GLY A 18 2.14 -13.87 13.98
C GLY A 18 2.08 -14.15 12.47
N LYS A 19 1.32 -13.35 11.69
CA LYS A 19 1.15 -13.55 10.26
C LYS A 19 1.69 -12.35 9.47
N PRO A 20 2.44 -12.58 8.37
CA PRO A 20 2.97 -11.51 7.54
C PRO A 20 1.85 -10.77 6.80
N THR A 21 1.94 -9.43 6.81
CA THR A 21 1.03 -8.50 6.14
C THR A 21 1.80 -7.50 5.29
N LEU A 22 1.20 -7.06 4.19
CA LEU A 22 1.67 -5.93 3.38
C LEU A 22 0.71 -4.76 3.57
N ARG A 23 1.25 -3.56 3.74
CA ARG A 23 0.51 -2.31 3.87
C ARG A 23 0.89 -1.40 2.71
N ILE A 24 -0.09 -0.95 1.95
CA ILE A 24 0.10 -0.03 0.81
C ILE A 24 -0.64 1.26 1.13
N PRO A 25 0.00 2.44 1.02
CA PRO A 25 -0.70 3.71 1.16
C PRO A 25 -1.66 3.91 -0.02
N ILE A 26 -2.88 4.38 0.27
CA ILE A 26 -3.94 4.63 -0.73
C ILE A 26 -3.94 6.10 -1.18
N VAL A 27 -3.26 6.97 -0.43
CA VAL A 27 -3.14 8.40 -0.72
C VAL A 27 -1.73 8.70 -1.18
N ASP A 28 -1.62 9.37 -2.34
CA ASP A 28 -0.33 9.69 -2.98
C ASP A 28 0.42 10.83 -2.25
N ASP A 29 -0.32 11.76 -1.63
CA ASP A 29 0.24 12.89 -0.87
C ASP A 29 -0.48 13.02 0.48
N PRO A 30 -0.07 12.24 1.49
CA PRO A 30 -0.62 12.35 2.83
C PRO A 30 -0.20 13.69 3.47
N SER A 31 -1.16 14.60 3.61
CA SER A 31 -1.01 15.88 4.32
C SER A 31 -1.51 15.78 5.77
N PRO A 32 -1.23 16.76 6.65
CA PRO A 32 -1.85 16.82 7.98
C PRO A 32 -3.39 16.81 7.93
N ASP A 33 -3.96 17.27 6.81
CA ASP A 33 -5.40 17.29 6.54
C ASP A 33 -5.92 15.99 5.90
N THR A 34 -5.02 15.13 5.42
CA THR A 34 -5.36 13.86 4.75
C THR A 34 -4.82 12.70 5.58
N SER A 35 -5.71 12.05 6.34
CA SER A 35 -5.33 10.89 7.15
C SER A 35 -4.64 9.83 6.31
N TRP A 36 -3.54 9.27 6.81
CA TRP A 36 -2.86 8.14 6.18
C TRP A 36 -3.80 6.95 6.07
N HIS A 37 -4.39 6.75 4.89
CA HIS A 37 -5.23 5.60 4.61
C HIS A 37 -4.37 4.46 4.07
N TRP A 38 -4.25 3.39 4.86
CA TRP A 38 -3.46 2.20 4.53
C TRP A 38 -4.37 1.06 4.10
N PHE A 39 -4.08 0.48 2.94
CA PHE A 39 -4.64 -0.80 2.52
C PHE A 39 -3.75 -1.93 3.03
N THR A 40 -4.24 -2.69 4.02
CA THR A 40 -3.49 -3.78 4.65
C THR A 40 -4.04 -5.13 4.25
N PHE A 41 -3.17 -6.05 3.83
CA PHE A 41 -3.58 -7.41 3.46
C PHE A 41 -2.49 -8.46 3.71
N GLY A 42 -2.92 -9.69 4.00
CA GLY A 42 -2.01 -10.82 4.24
C GLY A 42 -1.57 -11.55 2.97
N LYS A 43 -0.67 -12.53 3.15
CA LYS A 43 -0.04 -13.31 2.07
C LYS A 43 -1.03 -13.96 1.09
N SER A 44 -2.19 -14.44 1.55
CA SER A 44 -3.19 -15.05 0.65
C SER A 44 -3.77 -14.06 -0.36
N LYS A 45 -4.06 -12.83 0.08
CA LYS A 45 -4.53 -11.76 -0.81
C LYS A 45 -3.42 -11.29 -1.73
N ALA A 46 -2.18 -11.19 -1.22
CA ALA A 46 -1.01 -10.87 -2.06
C ALA A 46 -0.82 -11.87 -3.21
N LYS A 47 -0.95 -13.18 -2.94
CA LYS A 47 -0.90 -14.21 -3.98
C LYS A 47 -1.99 -14.05 -5.04
N ALA A 48 -3.21 -13.71 -4.63
CA ALA A 48 -4.31 -13.47 -5.57
C ALA A 48 -4.04 -12.25 -6.46
N ILE A 49 -3.55 -11.15 -5.87
CA ILE A 49 -3.17 -9.93 -6.60
C ILE A 49 -2.11 -10.25 -7.65
N VAL A 50 -1.05 -11.00 -7.28
CA VAL A 50 -0.01 -11.42 -8.23
C VAL A 50 -0.58 -12.30 -9.35
N LYS A 51 -1.43 -13.28 -9.00
CA LYS A 51 -2.05 -14.19 -9.98
C LYS A 51 -2.90 -13.44 -11.02
N PHE A 52 -3.56 -12.36 -10.63
CA PHE A 52 -4.46 -11.59 -11.48
C PHE A 52 -3.94 -10.19 -11.78
N TYR A 53 -2.61 -9.99 -11.71
CA TYR A 53 -2.00 -8.67 -11.80
C TYR A 53 -2.38 -7.93 -13.08
N ASP A 54 -2.30 -8.58 -14.23
CA ASP A 54 -2.60 -7.92 -15.52
C ASP A 54 -4.06 -7.46 -15.62
N ALA A 55 -5.00 -8.25 -15.10
CA ALA A 55 -6.42 -7.90 -15.08
C ALA A 55 -6.69 -6.73 -14.11
N ILE A 56 -6.06 -6.74 -12.93
CA ILE A 56 -6.14 -5.66 -11.94
C ILE A 56 -5.52 -4.38 -12.49
N LYS A 57 -4.35 -4.48 -13.11
CA LYS A 57 -3.64 -3.36 -13.73
C LYS A 57 -4.51 -2.72 -14.81
N LYS A 58 -5.06 -3.52 -15.72
CA LYS A 58 -5.97 -3.04 -16.76
C LYS A 58 -7.18 -2.32 -16.15
N PHE A 59 -7.79 -2.88 -15.12
CA PHE A 59 -8.92 -2.26 -14.43
C PHE A 59 -8.56 -0.94 -13.72
N ALA A 60 -7.34 -0.80 -13.20
CA ALA A 60 -6.89 0.39 -12.49
C ALA A 60 -6.44 1.54 -13.39
N GLU A 61 -6.08 1.25 -14.65
CA GLU A 61 -5.63 2.23 -15.65
C GLU A 61 -6.74 2.69 -16.60
N GLU A 62 -7.94 2.09 -16.53
CA GLU A 62 -9.17 2.52 -17.20
C GLU A 62 -9.88 3.66 -16.46
#